data_AF-A0A6J4P873-F1
#
_entry.id   AF-A0A6J4P873-F1
#
_cell.length_a   1.000
_cell.length_b   1.000
_cell.length_c   1.000
_cell.angle_alpha   90.00
_cell.angle_beta   90.00
_cell.angle_gamma   90.00
#
_symmetry.space_group_name_H-M   'P 1'
#
loop_
_entity.id
_entity.type
_entity.pdbx_description
1 polymer ?
#
loop_
_entity_poly.entity_id
_entity_poly.type
_entity_poly.pdbx_seq_one_letter_code
_entity_poly.pdbx_strand_id
1 'polypeptide(L)'
;MSSRAETRRKRRRHRIGALAVILVFAAGGVYLAGQLLGETPSAGPSPLSEDGARSEPRQDAASEPREDGPEARGGEKQSQPPPEDAAPDPGQKTPEAAAFVAVAPEFPGVKEENVEAVYRSRMDPSWASVRFSPEGENKDFVVFSHRWGELWQAEKSVRADEPDYPKNDTVPLAGVPKDLLDYLYEENLFAAEVPEPEREEIGVLPDVGPAQTPPAETTTDGVPEDERERVEEVVGKLEERVKDYDGVAGVYVRDLDEGFGYGVRADETFFSASIIKVPVMVAVYRKVEKGDLKFSQEVELKKEDWAAGAGWLQWEKAGTKQTVGDLLLLMMTQSDNVATNALVRMVGGRDHVNRVAESLGAKDTLLYQKVSSERGAVPRLDNRTTPRDMATMLQKIADGKAANEKSCGYMIDLMHTDELDWWLDAGLPDEVDAANKAGWLYQVYGDVGIVEHDGRRYTVAILSKHGSATVDEGAVLIEDLSRTVWESQSG
;
A
#
# COMPACT_ATOMS: atom_id res chain seq x y z
N MET A 1 8.72 -35.98 3.31
CA MET A 1 9.25 -34.77 3.99
C MET A 1 10.26 -35.20 5.07
N SER A 2 11.20 -34.33 5.51
CA SER A 2 12.24 -34.56 6.56
C SER A 2 13.69 -34.84 6.10
N SER A 3 14.30 -33.92 5.34
CA SER A 3 15.78 -33.80 5.19
C SER A 3 16.15 -32.49 4.48
N ARG A 4 15.47 -32.18 3.36
CA ARG A 4 15.63 -30.92 2.61
C ARG A 4 15.33 -29.68 3.47
N ALA A 5 14.25 -29.72 4.28
CA ALA A 5 13.85 -28.62 5.17
C ALA A 5 14.89 -28.27 6.27
N GLU A 6 15.57 -29.25 6.86
CA GLU A 6 16.64 -28.97 7.85
C GLU A 6 17.87 -28.35 7.20
N THR A 7 18.20 -28.79 5.98
CA THR A 7 19.31 -28.24 5.20
C THR A 7 19.04 -26.78 4.82
N ARG A 8 17.81 -26.46 4.40
CA ARG A 8 17.31 -25.08 4.21
C ARG A 8 17.51 -24.23 5.48
N ARG A 9 17.09 -24.73 6.66
CA ARG A 9 17.22 -24.02 7.95
C ARG A 9 18.67 -23.76 8.37
N LYS A 10 19.61 -24.64 8.01
CA LYS A 10 21.02 -24.56 8.43
C LYS A 10 21.84 -23.57 7.61
N ARG A 11 21.61 -23.46 6.28
CA ARG A 11 22.19 -22.41 5.44
C ARG A 11 21.60 -21.03 5.76
N ARG A 12 20.26 -20.92 5.93
CA ARG A 12 19.59 -19.67 6.34
C ARG A 12 20.18 -19.07 7.63
N ARG A 13 20.45 -19.87 8.66
CA ARG A 13 21.10 -19.39 9.91
C ARG A 13 22.48 -18.75 9.73
N HIS A 14 23.26 -19.11 8.71
CA HIS A 14 24.57 -18.49 8.45
C HIS A 14 24.44 -17.11 7.78
N ARG A 15 23.46 -16.90 6.90
CA ARG A 15 23.18 -15.59 6.29
C ARG A 15 22.57 -14.61 7.30
N ILE A 16 21.52 -15.04 8.01
CA ILE A 16 20.91 -14.27 9.12
C ILE A 16 21.96 -13.87 10.17
N GLY A 17 22.89 -14.78 10.49
CA GLY A 17 23.99 -14.50 11.43
C GLY A 17 24.95 -13.40 10.95
N ALA A 18 25.23 -13.32 9.65
CA ALA A 18 26.09 -12.27 9.07
C ALA A 18 25.40 -10.90 9.05
N LEU A 19 24.12 -10.85 8.67
CA LEU A 19 23.32 -9.63 8.61
C LEU A 19 23.01 -9.08 10.01
N ALA A 20 22.66 -9.94 10.97
CA ALA A 20 22.51 -9.57 12.37
C ALA A 20 23.82 -9.03 12.98
N VAL A 21 24.99 -9.56 12.59
CA VAL A 21 26.28 -9.02 13.02
C VAL A 21 26.53 -7.62 12.45
N ILE A 22 26.17 -7.35 11.19
CA ILE A 22 26.28 -6.01 10.60
C ILE A 22 25.36 -5.01 11.32
N LEU A 23 24.09 -5.38 11.56
CA LEU A 23 23.13 -4.55 12.31
C LEU A 23 23.56 -4.32 13.77
N VAL A 24 24.11 -5.33 14.45
CA VAL A 24 24.64 -5.19 15.81
C VAL A 24 25.89 -4.31 15.87
N PHE A 25 26.74 -4.31 14.83
CA PHE A 25 27.87 -3.37 14.77
C PHE A 25 27.41 -1.92 14.50
N ALA A 26 26.38 -1.70 13.69
CA ALA A 26 25.78 -0.38 13.49
C ALA A 26 25.13 0.15 14.78
N ALA A 27 24.30 -0.66 15.44
CA ALA A 27 23.64 -0.29 16.71
C ALA A 27 24.63 -0.14 17.88
N GLY A 28 25.61 -1.04 17.99
CA GLY A 28 26.61 -1.04 19.05
C GLY A 28 27.57 0.14 18.99
N GLY A 29 27.93 0.59 17.78
CA GLY A 29 28.79 1.77 17.58
C GLY A 29 28.15 3.06 18.09
N VAL A 30 26.83 3.22 17.93
CA VAL A 30 26.08 4.38 18.42
C VAL A 30 25.88 4.31 19.94
N TYR A 31 25.57 3.13 20.49
CA TYR A 31 25.35 2.97 21.94
C TYR A 31 26.62 3.18 22.78
N LEU A 32 27.78 2.70 22.31
CA LEU A 32 29.07 2.86 23.02
C LEU A 32 29.60 4.30 22.99
N ALA A 33 29.29 5.08 21.95
CA ALA A 33 29.64 6.50 21.90
C ALA A 33 28.84 7.33 22.94
N GLY A 34 27.58 6.98 23.18
CA GLY A 34 26.68 7.69 24.11
C GLY A 34 27.01 7.50 25.60
N GLN A 35 27.67 6.41 26.00
CA GLN A 35 28.02 6.15 27.41
C GLN A 35 29.42 6.64 27.83
N LEU A 36 30.26 7.11 26.90
CA LEU A 36 31.61 7.60 27.21
C LEU A 36 31.70 9.13 27.46
N LEU A 37 30.57 9.84 27.37
CA LEU A 37 30.45 11.27 27.71
C LEU A 37 29.34 11.46 28.76
N GLY A 38 29.55 10.89 29.94
CA GLY A 38 28.62 11.03 31.05
C GLY A 38 28.86 12.30 31.88
N GLU A 39 27.79 13.00 32.23
CA GLU A 39 27.65 13.70 33.50
C GLU A 39 26.25 13.44 34.07
N THR A 40 26.18 13.19 35.38
CA THR A 40 25.00 12.63 36.06
C THR A 40 24.02 13.70 36.57
N PRO A 41 22.70 13.42 36.58
CA PRO A 41 21.71 14.33 37.17
C PRO A 41 21.65 14.19 38.71
N SER A 42 21.49 15.31 39.40
CA SER A 42 21.16 15.38 40.84
C SER A 42 19.84 16.15 41.04
N ALA A 43 19.06 15.78 42.05
CA ALA A 43 17.65 16.15 42.15
C ALA A 43 17.33 17.20 43.25
N GLY A 44 16.73 18.31 42.81
CA GLY A 44 15.81 19.17 43.57
C GLY A 44 16.42 20.16 44.59
N PRO A 45 15.59 21.06 45.19
CA PRO A 45 14.23 21.45 44.80
C PRO A 45 14.07 22.97 44.50
N SER A 46 12.95 23.35 43.88
CA SER A 46 12.46 24.75 43.81
C SER A 46 12.06 25.26 45.22
N PRO A 47 12.02 26.58 45.52
CA PRO A 47 11.03 27.47 44.88
C PRO A 47 11.33 28.99 44.80
N LEU A 48 10.31 29.73 44.34
CA LEU A 48 10.00 31.16 44.48
C LEU A 48 10.56 32.18 43.48
N SER A 49 9.62 33.05 43.08
CA SER A 49 9.69 34.21 42.20
C SER A 49 9.95 35.51 42.98
N GLU A 50 10.57 36.52 42.34
CA GLU A 50 9.99 37.86 42.11
C GLU A 50 10.99 38.84 41.43
N ASP A 51 10.44 39.73 40.59
CA ASP A 51 10.87 41.08 40.18
C ASP A 51 12.33 41.44 39.78
N GLY A 52 12.45 42.34 38.77
CA GLY A 52 13.78 42.90 38.42
C GLY A 52 13.96 43.84 37.21
N ALA A 53 12.91 44.49 36.70
CA ALA A 53 12.92 45.70 35.83
C ALA A 53 14.14 46.13 34.96
N ARG A 54 13.85 46.28 33.65
CA ARG A 54 14.23 47.40 32.72
C ARG A 54 15.72 47.70 32.39
N SER A 55 16.04 47.67 31.09
CA SER A 55 16.57 48.85 30.37
C SER A 55 16.49 48.69 28.83
N GLU A 56 15.98 49.72 28.16
CA GLU A 56 16.05 49.96 26.70
C GLU A 56 17.14 51.03 26.41
N PRO A 57 17.33 51.56 25.18
CA PRO A 57 17.08 51.01 23.82
C PRO A 57 18.35 51.09 22.94
N ARG A 58 18.29 50.54 21.71
CA ARG A 58 19.09 51.06 20.57
C ARG A 58 18.32 51.09 19.24
N GLN A 59 18.06 52.31 18.81
CA GLN A 59 17.93 52.80 17.43
C GLN A 59 19.09 52.32 16.52
N ASP A 60 19.06 52.40 15.19
CA ASP A 60 18.01 52.62 14.18
C ASP A 60 18.60 52.17 12.83
N ALA A 61 17.79 51.64 11.90
CA ALA A 61 18.15 51.55 10.48
C ALA A 61 16.89 51.38 9.59
N ALA A 62 16.41 52.49 9.01
CA ALA A 62 15.58 52.47 7.80
C ALA A 62 16.42 51.99 6.59
N SER A 63 15.95 51.65 5.39
CA SER A 63 14.71 51.89 4.61
C SER A 63 14.74 50.93 3.39
N GLU A 64 13.73 50.70 2.53
CA GLU A 64 12.43 51.35 2.27
C GLU A 64 11.35 50.28 1.83
N PRO A 65 10.32 50.45 0.95
CA PRO A 65 9.07 49.70 1.11
C PRO A 65 8.79 48.57 0.09
N ARG A 66 7.80 47.72 0.42
CA ARG A 66 6.95 47.00 -0.56
C ARG A 66 5.49 47.01 -0.13
N GLU A 67 4.61 47.02 -1.12
CA GLU A 67 3.23 47.49 -1.03
C GLU A 67 2.25 46.48 -0.43
N ASP A 68 1.28 47.06 0.29
CA ASP A 68 -0.08 46.60 0.60
C ASP A 68 -0.53 45.25 0.03
N GLY A 69 -0.75 44.28 0.94
CA GLY A 69 -1.57 43.11 0.67
C GLY A 69 -3.05 43.34 1.02
N PRO A 70 -4.00 42.65 0.36
CA PRO A 70 -5.39 42.65 0.78
C PRO A 70 -5.64 41.63 1.91
N GLU A 71 -6.18 42.16 3.01
CA GLU A 71 -6.95 41.52 4.08
C GLU A 71 -7.23 40.01 3.97
N ALA A 72 -6.73 39.25 4.96
CA ALA A 72 -7.28 37.94 5.30
C ALA A 72 -8.71 38.10 5.87
N ARG A 73 -9.72 37.97 5.02
CA ARG A 73 -11.11 37.72 5.46
C ARG A 73 -11.31 36.22 5.61
N GLY A 74 -11.84 35.80 6.76
CA GLY A 74 -12.28 34.43 6.96
C GLY A 74 -13.40 34.09 5.97
N GLY A 75 -13.07 33.26 4.98
CA GLY A 75 -14.03 32.58 4.13
C GLY A 75 -14.10 31.12 4.56
N GLU A 76 -15.32 30.58 4.62
CA GLU A 76 -15.54 29.14 4.75
C GLU A 76 -14.75 28.42 3.66
N LYS A 77 -14.02 27.36 4.02
CA LYS A 77 -13.41 26.48 3.03
C LYS A 77 -14.54 25.76 2.29
N GLN A 78 -15.00 26.32 1.18
CA GLN A 78 -15.75 25.57 0.20
C GLN A 78 -14.85 24.43 -0.30
N SER A 79 -15.23 23.20 0.03
CA SER A 79 -14.57 21.99 -0.43
C SER A 79 -14.47 22.04 -1.96
N GLN A 80 -13.24 22.00 -2.49
CA GLN A 80 -13.06 21.91 -3.95
C GLN A 80 -13.58 20.56 -4.43
N PRO A 81 -14.33 20.48 -5.54
CA PRO A 81 -14.79 19.21 -6.09
C PRO A 81 -13.59 18.27 -6.36
N PRO A 82 -13.80 16.95 -6.34
CA PRO A 82 -12.73 16.00 -6.62
C PRO A 82 -12.10 16.26 -8.00
N PRO A 83 -10.80 15.94 -8.20
CA PRO A 83 -10.19 15.96 -9.53
C PRO A 83 -11.00 15.10 -10.50
N GLU A 84 -11.18 15.58 -11.74
CA GLU A 84 -12.11 14.99 -12.72
C GLU A 84 -11.83 13.50 -13.06
N ASP A 85 -10.62 13.00 -12.81
CA ASP A 85 -10.17 11.64 -13.15
C ASP A 85 -10.24 10.61 -11.99
N ALA A 86 -10.83 10.91 -10.83
CA ALA A 86 -10.63 10.06 -9.62
C ALA A 86 -11.84 9.80 -8.69
N ALA A 87 -13.08 10.08 -9.09
CA ALA A 87 -14.26 9.64 -8.34
C ALA A 87 -14.73 8.26 -8.85
N PRO A 88 -14.61 7.16 -8.08
CA PRO A 88 -14.89 5.82 -8.58
C PRO A 88 -16.40 5.50 -8.72
N ASP A 89 -17.30 6.43 -8.38
CA ASP A 89 -18.75 6.25 -8.47
C ASP A 89 -19.51 7.45 -9.05
N PRO A 90 -20.59 7.18 -9.81
CA PRO A 90 -21.60 8.20 -10.10
C PRO A 90 -22.26 8.65 -8.78
N GLY A 91 -22.30 9.96 -8.55
CA GLY A 91 -22.87 10.52 -7.31
C GLY A 91 -24.35 10.16 -7.12
N GLN A 92 -24.70 9.78 -5.89
CA GLN A 92 -26.02 9.28 -5.51
C GLN A 92 -26.79 10.28 -4.64
N LYS A 93 -28.10 10.09 -4.49
CA LYS A 93 -28.94 11.02 -3.70
C LYS A 93 -28.76 10.90 -2.19
N THR A 94 -28.28 9.76 -1.71
CA THR A 94 -28.11 9.45 -0.29
C THR A 94 -26.80 8.72 -0.05
N PRO A 95 -26.21 8.79 1.17
CA PRO A 95 -24.93 8.14 1.46
C PRO A 95 -25.03 6.61 1.38
N GLU A 96 -26.13 6.00 1.82
CA GLU A 96 -26.36 4.57 1.68
C GLU A 96 -26.39 4.12 0.22
N ALA A 97 -27.02 4.89 -0.68
CA ALA A 97 -26.97 4.61 -2.10
C ALA A 97 -25.55 4.75 -2.66
N ALA A 98 -24.80 5.79 -2.25
CA ALA A 98 -23.41 5.99 -2.68
C ALA A 98 -22.51 4.81 -2.26
N ALA A 99 -22.66 4.36 -1.02
CA ALA A 99 -21.89 3.26 -0.45
C ALA A 99 -22.38 1.88 -0.92
N PHE A 100 -23.64 1.72 -1.33
CA PHE A 100 -24.14 0.47 -1.91
C PHE A 100 -23.63 0.29 -3.35
N VAL A 101 -23.66 1.35 -4.16
CA VAL A 101 -23.02 1.36 -5.49
C VAL A 101 -21.51 1.11 -5.35
N ALA A 102 -20.87 1.78 -4.38
CA ALA A 102 -19.74 1.29 -3.56
C ALA A 102 -19.42 -0.21 -3.63
N VAL A 103 -20.08 -0.96 -2.75
CA VAL A 103 -19.72 -2.30 -2.27
C VAL A 103 -20.29 -3.41 -3.15
N ALA A 104 -21.52 -3.25 -3.65
CA ALA A 104 -22.26 -4.32 -4.32
C ALA A 104 -21.57 -4.93 -5.56
N PRO A 105 -20.78 -4.20 -6.37
CA PRO A 105 -20.02 -4.77 -7.49
C PRO A 105 -18.75 -5.55 -7.10
N GLU A 106 -18.24 -5.39 -5.86
CA GLU A 106 -17.02 -6.07 -5.40
C GLU A 106 -17.31 -7.31 -4.56
N PHE A 107 -18.39 -7.32 -3.76
CA PHE A 107 -18.70 -8.41 -2.83
C PHE A 107 -19.86 -9.30 -3.33
N PRO A 108 -19.62 -10.58 -3.65
CA PRO A 108 -20.66 -11.49 -4.10
C PRO A 108 -21.81 -11.63 -3.09
N GLY A 109 -23.04 -11.50 -3.58
CA GLY A 109 -24.24 -11.70 -2.77
C GLY A 109 -24.69 -10.50 -1.92
N VAL A 110 -24.00 -9.36 -1.96
CA VAL A 110 -24.44 -8.13 -1.29
C VAL A 110 -25.75 -7.59 -1.90
N LYS A 111 -26.68 -7.23 -1.01
CA LYS A 111 -28.04 -6.72 -1.28
C LYS A 111 -28.36 -5.55 -0.34
N GLU A 112 -29.55 -4.95 -0.50
CA GLU A 112 -30.04 -3.87 0.37
C GLU A 112 -30.09 -4.29 1.85
N GLU A 113 -30.40 -5.54 2.15
CA GLU A 113 -30.44 -6.04 3.53
C GLU A 113 -29.06 -6.13 4.20
N ASN A 114 -27.96 -6.08 3.45
CA ASN A 114 -26.61 -6.06 4.02
C ASN A 114 -26.17 -4.65 4.46
N VAL A 115 -26.95 -3.61 4.18
CA VAL A 115 -26.72 -2.25 4.68
C VAL A 115 -27.31 -2.15 6.07
N GLU A 116 -26.47 -2.21 7.10
CA GLU A 116 -26.94 -2.21 8.48
C GLU A 116 -27.24 -0.82 9.00
N ALA A 117 -26.39 0.17 8.75
CA ALA A 117 -26.63 1.50 9.34
C ALA A 117 -26.03 2.63 8.52
N VAL A 118 -26.67 3.79 8.64
CA VAL A 118 -26.21 5.08 8.14
C VAL A 118 -26.06 6.02 9.32
N TYR A 119 -24.91 6.67 9.40
CA TYR A 119 -24.60 7.65 10.44
C TYR A 119 -24.07 8.94 9.79
N ARG A 120 -24.77 10.06 9.97
CA ARG A 120 -24.28 11.38 9.53
C ARG A 120 -23.43 12.03 10.61
N SER A 121 -22.34 12.67 10.22
CA SER A 121 -21.53 13.43 11.17
C SER A 121 -22.32 14.62 11.71
N ARG A 122 -22.28 14.78 13.03
CA ARG A 122 -22.76 15.96 13.76
C ARG A 122 -21.73 17.09 13.73
N MET A 123 -20.45 16.76 13.51
CA MET A 123 -19.36 17.72 13.34
C MET A 123 -19.31 18.34 11.94
N ASP A 124 -19.54 17.54 10.89
CA ASP A 124 -19.60 18.00 9.50
C ASP A 124 -20.71 17.26 8.72
N PRO A 125 -21.91 17.86 8.58
CA PRO A 125 -23.05 17.24 7.89
C PRO A 125 -22.86 16.97 6.39
N SER A 126 -21.70 17.26 5.80
CA SER A 126 -21.32 16.75 4.47
C SER A 126 -20.82 15.31 4.49
N TRP A 127 -20.48 14.74 5.64
CA TRP A 127 -19.98 13.37 5.79
C TRP A 127 -21.01 12.42 6.42
N ALA A 128 -20.93 11.16 5.99
CA ALA A 128 -21.61 10.04 6.61
C ALA A 128 -20.75 8.78 6.55
N SER A 129 -20.97 7.85 7.47
CA SER A 129 -20.49 6.47 7.38
C SER A 129 -21.67 5.52 7.17
N VAL A 130 -21.44 4.46 6.41
CA VAL A 130 -22.41 3.42 6.10
C VAL A 130 -21.80 2.07 6.41
N ARG A 131 -22.46 1.27 7.26
CA ARG A 131 -22.01 -0.04 7.73
C ARG A 131 -22.61 -1.15 6.86
N PHE A 132 -21.77 -2.09 6.43
CA PHE A 132 -22.13 -3.24 5.59
C PHE A 132 -21.73 -4.54 6.28
N SER A 133 -22.61 -5.54 6.20
CA SER A 133 -22.34 -6.89 6.70
C SER A 133 -22.67 -7.92 5.59
N PRO A 134 -21.75 -8.14 4.61
CA PRO A 134 -21.96 -9.10 3.53
C PRO A 134 -22.18 -10.53 4.04
N GLU A 135 -22.97 -11.34 3.32
CA GLU A 135 -23.11 -12.77 3.64
C GLU A 135 -21.76 -13.50 3.48
N GLY A 136 -21.38 -14.30 4.48
CA GLY A 136 -20.12 -15.05 4.50
C GLY A 136 -18.93 -14.31 5.11
N GLU A 137 -19.03 -12.99 5.29
CA GLU A 137 -18.01 -12.18 5.95
C GLU A 137 -18.16 -12.22 7.47
N ASN A 138 -17.05 -12.33 8.19
CA ASN A 138 -17.05 -12.50 9.65
C ASN A 138 -17.09 -11.16 10.42
N LYS A 139 -17.04 -10.03 9.70
CA LYS A 139 -16.90 -8.67 10.24
C LYS A 139 -17.57 -7.67 9.30
N ASP A 140 -17.97 -6.53 9.87
CA ASP A 140 -18.56 -5.45 9.13
C ASP A 140 -17.50 -4.65 8.36
N PHE A 141 -17.90 -4.05 7.25
CA PHE A 141 -17.16 -3.01 6.56
C PHE A 141 -17.86 -1.67 6.77
N VAL A 142 -17.09 -0.59 6.71
CA VAL A 142 -17.61 0.77 6.79
C VAL A 142 -17.10 1.57 5.60
N VAL A 143 -18.03 2.16 4.87
CA VAL A 143 -17.76 3.07 3.76
C VAL A 143 -18.10 4.48 4.21
N PHE A 144 -17.15 5.40 4.07
CA PHE A 144 -17.38 6.81 4.29
C PHE A 144 -17.79 7.47 2.98
N SER A 145 -18.90 8.17 3.02
CA SER A 145 -19.41 8.96 1.91
C SER A 145 -19.42 10.45 2.26
N HIS A 146 -19.12 11.27 1.28
CA HIS A 146 -19.05 12.72 1.40
C HIS A 146 -19.92 13.38 0.33
N ARG A 147 -20.53 14.53 0.68
CA ARG A 147 -21.56 15.20 -0.12
C ARG A 147 -20.99 16.38 -0.90
N TRP A 148 -21.02 16.24 -2.21
CA TRP A 148 -20.66 17.23 -3.20
C TRP A 148 -21.93 17.87 -3.79
N GLY A 149 -22.35 18.99 -3.19
CA GLY A 149 -23.60 19.67 -3.57
C GLY A 149 -24.83 18.86 -3.16
N GLU A 150 -25.61 18.39 -4.14
CA GLU A 150 -26.80 17.54 -3.90
C GLU A 150 -26.48 16.03 -3.91
N LEU A 151 -25.26 15.64 -4.29
CA LEU A 151 -24.89 14.24 -4.47
C LEU A 151 -23.89 13.75 -3.42
N TRP A 152 -24.03 12.50 -3.00
CA TRP A 152 -23.11 11.76 -2.15
C TRP A 152 -22.22 10.86 -3.00
N GLN A 153 -20.94 10.76 -2.65
CA GLN A 153 -19.99 9.83 -3.26
C GLN A 153 -19.25 9.08 -2.15
N ALA A 154 -18.96 7.80 -2.37
CA ALA A 154 -18.05 7.05 -1.50
C ALA A 154 -16.62 7.55 -1.74
N GLU A 155 -15.91 7.85 -0.65
CA GLU A 155 -14.52 8.35 -0.71
C GLU A 155 -13.52 7.42 -0.03
N LYS A 156 -13.94 6.66 0.98
CA LYS A 156 -13.05 5.79 1.75
C LYS A 156 -13.78 4.53 2.17
N SER A 157 -13.05 3.43 2.28
CA SER A 157 -13.55 2.19 2.89
C SER A 157 -12.57 1.67 3.93
N VAL A 158 -13.10 1.00 4.94
CA VAL A 158 -12.35 0.36 6.01
C VAL A 158 -13.09 -0.90 6.46
N ARG A 159 -12.36 -1.92 6.86
CA ARG A 159 -12.93 -3.09 7.54
C ARG A 159 -12.92 -2.85 9.05
N ALA A 160 -14.05 -3.11 9.72
CA ALA A 160 -14.25 -2.82 11.15
C ALA A 160 -13.80 -4.00 12.04
N ASP A 161 -12.60 -4.53 11.79
CA ASP A 161 -12.14 -5.78 12.42
C ASP A 161 -11.08 -5.62 13.51
N GLU A 162 -10.44 -4.45 13.64
CA GLU A 162 -9.41 -4.18 14.65
C GLU A 162 -9.78 -2.98 15.55
N PRO A 163 -10.48 -3.21 16.68
CA PRO A 163 -10.72 -2.17 17.67
C PRO A 163 -9.43 -1.71 18.39
N ASP A 164 -8.42 -2.58 18.47
CA ASP A 164 -7.27 -2.45 19.39
C ASP A 164 -6.34 -1.21 19.15
N TYR A 165 -6.38 -0.58 17.97
CA TYR A 165 -5.44 0.49 17.62
C TYR A 165 -6.04 1.67 16.83
N PRO A 166 -6.98 2.46 17.38
CA PRO A 166 -7.53 3.70 16.77
C PRO A 166 -6.46 4.71 16.30
N LYS A 167 -5.26 4.66 16.86
CA LYS A 167 -4.13 5.53 16.47
C LYS A 167 -3.60 5.24 15.07
N ASN A 168 -3.75 4.00 14.59
CA ASN A 168 -3.20 3.55 13.31
C ASN A 168 -3.96 4.16 12.12
N ASP A 169 -5.25 4.45 12.30
CA ASP A 169 -6.14 4.85 11.21
C ASP A 169 -6.24 6.38 11.03
N THR A 170 -5.44 7.13 11.81
CA THR A 170 -5.31 8.60 11.71
C THR A 170 -4.82 9.09 10.34
N VAL A 171 -4.21 8.21 9.53
CA VAL A 171 -3.68 8.51 8.20
C VAL A 171 -4.59 8.06 7.05
N PRO A 172 -5.06 6.79 6.95
CA PRO A 172 -6.01 6.41 5.91
C PRO A 172 -7.33 7.15 6.03
N LEU A 173 -7.82 7.40 7.25
CA LEU A 173 -9.09 8.10 7.49
C LEU A 173 -8.90 9.61 7.73
N ALA A 174 -7.75 10.17 7.35
CA ALA A 174 -7.51 11.61 7.40
C ALA A 174 -8.56 12.37 6.57
N GLY A 175 -9.21 13.35 7.20
CA GLY A 175 -10.31 14.13 6.62
C GLY A 175 -11.70 13.66 7.05
N VAL A 176 -11.86 12.40 7.47
CA VAL A 176 -13.12 11.90 8.03
C VAL A 176 -13.37 12.58 9.39
N PRO A 177 -14.58 13.09 9.66
CA PRO A 177 -14.92 13.67 10.96
C PRO A 177 -14.74 12.71 12.12
N LYS A 178 -14.20 13.23 13.24
CA LYS A 178 -13.81 12.44 14.41
C LYS A 178 -14.98 11.66 15.02
N ASP A 179 -16.19 12.20 14.97
CA ASP A 179 -17.40 11.54 15.46
C ASP A 179 -17.86 10.35 14.60
N LEU A 180 -17.40 10.24 13.35
CA LEU A 180 -17.56 9.02 12.52
C LEU A 180 -16.42 8.00 12.72
N LEU A 181 -15.38 8.34 13.48
CA LEU A 181 -14.25 7.46 13.78
C LEU A 181 -14.31 6.93 15.21
N ASP A 182 -14.67 7.77 16.18
CA ASP A 182 -14.64 7.44 17.61
C ASP A 182 -15.52 6.24 18.00
N TYR A 183 -16.56 5.90 17.21
CA TYR A 183 -17.45 4.76 17.46
C TYR A 183 -16.98 3.44 16.80
N LEU A 184 -16.01 3.50 15.89
CA LEU A 184 -15.50 2.30 15.18
C LEU A 184 -14.49 1.50 15.99
N TYR A 185 -13.92 2.13 17.01
CA TYR A 185 -12.89 1.53 17.86
C TYR A 185 -13.46 1.34 19.25
N GLU A 186 -13.77 0.09 19.58
CA GLU A 186 -13.84 -0.32 20.98
C GLU A 186 -12.44 -0.16 21.60
N GLU A 187 -12.14 1.01 22.17
CA GLU A 187 -11.72 1.08 23.56
C GLU A 187 -11.22 2.47 23.95
N ASN A 188 -11.67 2.86 25.13
CA ASN A 188 -10.70 3.22 26.15
C ASN A 188 -11.30 2.77 27.48
N LEU A 189 -10.63 1.90 28.24
CA LEU A 189 -11.04 1.49 29.60
C LEU A 189 -11.22 2.67 30.60
N PHE A 190 -10.92 3.89 30.16
CA PHE A 190 -11.03 5.15 30.90
C PHE A 190 -11.74 6.28 30.13
N ALA A 191 -12.26 6.04 28.92
CA ALA A 191 -13.20 6.95 28.26
C ALA A 191 -14.62 6.46 28.56
N ALA A 192 -15.55 7.40 28.69
CA ALA A 192 -16.96 7.03 28.70
C ALA A 192 -17.30 6.32 27.37
N GLU A 193 -18.16 5.30 27.44
CA GLU A 193 -18.75 4.64 26.28
C GLU A 193 -19.19 5.71 25.27
N VAL A 194 -18.55 5.76 24.11
CA VAL A 194 -18.98 6.65 23.03
C VAL A 194 -20.26 6.01 22.49
N PRO A 195 -21.44 6.64 22.65
CA PRO A 195 -22.67 6.03 22.20
C PRO A 195 -22.62 5.87 20.68
N GLU A 196 -23.05 4.72 20.17
CA GLU A 196 -23.22 4.54 18.74
C GLU A 196 -24.11 5.67 18.19
N PRO A 197 -23.83 6.20 16.98
CA PRO A 197 -24.66 7.25 16.42
C PRO A 197 -26.08 6.72 16.14
N GLU A 198 -27.06 7.61 16.05
CA GLU A 198 -28.45 7.20 15.80
C GLU A 198 -28.58 6.62 14.38
N ARG A 199 -29.03 5.36 14.27
CA ARG A 199 -29.30 4.67 12.99
C ARG A 199 -30.45 5.38 12.26
N GLU A 200 -30.18 5.91 11.07
CA GLU A 200 -31.24 6.40 10.17
C GLU A 200 -32.00 5.23 9.51
N GLU A 201 -33.28 5.43 9.18
CA GLU A 201 -34.01 4.49 8.32
C GLU A 201 -33.44 4.51 6.90
N ILE A 202 -33.07 3.34 6.39
CA ILE A 202 -32.55 3.16 5.04
C ILE A 202 -33.71 3.23 4.04
N GLY A 203 -33.59 4.12 3.06
CA GLY A 203 -34.50 4.19 1.92
C GLY A 203 -34.13 3.19 0.83
N VAL A 204 -35.09 2.90 -0.06
CA VAL A 204 -34.92 1.99 -1.21
C VAL A 204 -33.66 2.35 -2.00
N LEU A 205 -32.76 1.37 -2.14
CA LEU A 205 -31.47 1.56 -2.78
C LEU A 205 -31.54 1.41 -4.31
N PRO A 206 -30.54 1.89 -5.07
CA PRO A 206 -30.43 1.63 -6.50
C PRO A 206 -30.30 0.13 -6.78
N ASP A 207 -30.97 -0.36 -7.83
CA ASP A 207 -30.75 -1.72 -8.34
C ASP A 207 -29.37 -1.79 -9.03
N VAL A 208 -28.36 -2.18 -8.25
CA VAL A 208 -27.06 -2.62 -8.74
C VAL A 208 -27.01 -4.14 -8.67
N GLY A 209 -26.73 -4.77 -9.81
CA GLY A 209 -26.59 -6.22 -9.88
C GLY A 209 -25.50 -6.73 -8.92
N PRO A 210 -25.65 -7.94 -8.35
CA PRO A 210 -24.68 -8.48 -7.42
C PRO A 210 -23.32 -8.63 -8.10
N ALA A 211 -22.23 -8.47 -7.33
CA ALA A 211 -20.90 -8.81 -7.81
C ALA A 211 -20.90 -10.24 -8.35
N GLN A 212 -20.34 -10.38 -9.55
CA GLN A 212 -20.08 -11.67 -10.16
C GLN A 212 -18.58 -11.90 -10.07
N THR A 213 -18.17 -13.11 -9.68
CA THR A 213 -16.78 -13.54 -9.83
C THR A 213 -16.38 -13.29 -11.29
N PRO A 214 -15.39 -12.42 -11.58
CA PRO A 214 -15.05 -12.09 -12.96
C PRO A 214 -14.64 -13.37 -13.69
N PRO A 215 -15.02 -13.55 -14.97
CA PRO A 215 -14.59 -14.72 -15.74
C PRO A 215 -13.06 -14.85 -15.69
N ALA A 216 -12.56 -16.08 -15.72
CA ALA A 216 -11.12 -16.35 -15.76
C ALA A 216 -10.57 -16.09 -17.17
N GLU A 217 -10.76 -14.87 -17.69
CA GLU A 217 -10.41 -14.52 -19.06
C GLU A 217 -8.91 -14.70 -19.29
N THR A 218 -8.60 -15.53 -20.27
CA THR A 218 -7.22 -15.81 -20.71
C THR A 218 -6.76 -14.72 -21.68
N THR A 219 -5.47 -14.40 -21.64
CA THR A 219 -4.88 -13.38 -22.52
C THR A 219 -3.59 -13.90 -23.14
N THR A 220 -3.32 -13.50 -24.38
CA THR A 220 -2.06 -13.76 -25.09
C THR A 220 -1.70 -12.54 -25.94
N ASP A 221 -0.49 -12.01 -25.78
CA ASP A 221 -0.06 -10.73 -26.34
C ASP A 221 1.18 -10.89 -27.21
N GLY A 222 0.98 -10.96 -28.53
CA GLY A 222 2.10 -11.00 -29.50
C GLY A 222 2.88 -12.32 -29.51
N VAL A 223 2.28 -13.41 -29.00
CA VAL A 223 2.86 -14.75 -28.99
C VAL A 223 3.21 -15.23 -30.41
N PRO A 224 4.48 -15.61 -30.68
CA PRO A 224 4.91 -16.20 -31.95
C PRO A 224 4.17 -17.50 -32.32
N GLU A 225 4.16 -17.86 -33.62
CA GLU A 225 3.48 -19.08 -34.11
C GLU A 225 4.08 -20.37 -33.52
N ASP A 226 5.40 -20.40 -33.36
CA ASP A 226 6.19 -21.49 -32.78
C ASP A 226 5.97 -21.65 -31.27
N GLU A 227 5.59 -20.58 -30.57
CA GLU A 227 5.31 -20.58 -29.13
C GLU A 227 3.84 -20.85 -28.78
N ARG A 228 2.91 -20.83 -29.75
CA ARG A 228 1.46 -20.92 -29.49
C ARG A 228 1.07 -22.16 -28.69
N GLU A 229 1.53 -23.35 -29.09
CA GLU A 229 1.13 -24.60 -28.45
C GLU A 229 1.57 -24.65 -26.98
N ARG A 230 2.80 -24.20 -26.68
CA ARG A 230 3.34 -24.09 -25.32
C ARG A 230 2.57 -23.07 -24.49
N VAL A 231 2.29 -21.90 -25.06
CA VAL A 231 1.56 -20.82 -24.36
C VAL A 231 0.10 -21.21 -24.11
N GLU A 232 -0.58 -21.86 -25.06
CA GLU A 232 -1.93 -22.39 -24.87
C GLU A 232 -1.98 -23.46 -23.77
N GLU A 233 -0.98 -24.36 -23.70
CA GLU A 233 -0.88 -25.37 -22.64
C GLU A 233 -0.70 -24.74 -21.25
N VAL A 234 0.25 -23.80 -21.07
CA VAL A 234 0.46 -23.16 -19.76
C VAL A 234 -0.72 -22.27 -19.38
N VAL A 235 -1.30 -21.52 -20.31
CA VAL A 235 -2.48 -20.69 -20.03
C VAL A 235 -3.65 -21.55 -19.56
N GLY A 236 -3.87 -22.74 -20.14
CA GLY A 236 -4.87 -23.69 -19.65
C GLY A 236 -4.62 -24.15 -18.21
N LYS A 237 -3.38 -24.48 -17.84
CA LYS A 237 -2.99 -24.87 -16.47
C LYS A 237 -3.17 -23.72 -15.46
N LEU A 238 -2.78 -22.51 -15.86
CA LEU A 238 -2.98 -21.31 -15.04
C LEU A 238 -4.48 -21.02 -14.85
N GLU A 239 -5.29 -21.20 -15.90
CA GLU A 239 -6.74 -20.97 -15.85
C GLU A 239 -7.44 -21.98 -14.93
N GLU A 240 -7.08 -23.27 -15.00
CA GLU A 240 -7.54 -24.31 -14.08
C GLU A 240 -7.19 -23.95 -12.62
N ARG A 241 -5.92 -23.64 -12.34
CA ARG A 241 -5.47 -23.31 -10.98
C ARG A 241 -6.11 -22.05 -10.40
N VAL A 242 -6.41 -21.06 -11.25
CA VAL A 242 -7.11 -19.80 -10.89
C VAL A 242 -8.62 -19.99 -10.70
N LYS A 243 -9.24 -20.96 -11.37
CA LYS A 243 -10.65 -21.36 -11.16
C LYS A 243 -10.85 -22.16 -9.88
N ASP A 244 -9.87 -23.00 -9.53
CA ASP A 244 -9.88 -23.85 -8.33
C ASP A 244 -9.50 -23.11 -7.04
N TYR A 245 -9.15 -21.83 -7.12
CA TYR A 245 -8.90 -20.99 -5.94
C TYR A 245 -10.21 -20.55 -5.30
N ASP A 246 -10.34 -20.72 -3.99
CA ASP A 246 -11.45 -20.19 -3.20
C ASP A 246 -11.26 -18.68 -3.01
N GLY A 247 -11.69 -17.91 -4.02
CA GLY A 247 -11.53 -16.47 -4.14
C GLY A 247 -11.38 -16.03 -5.61
N VAL A 248 -10.83 -14.84 -5.82
CA VAL A 248 -10.46 -14.34 -7.16
C VAL A 248 -8.94 -14.28 -7.24
N ALA A 249 -8.35 -14.96 -8.22
CA ALA A 249 -6.92 -14.86 -8.54
C ALA A 249 -6.70 -14.37 -9.98
N GLY A 250 -5.56 -13.74 -10.23
CA GLY A 250 -5.10 -13.32 -11.54
C GLY A 250 -3.58 -13.47 -11.65
N VAL A 251 -3.11 -13.78 -12.86
CA VAL A 251 -1.69 -13.96 -13.16
C VAL A 251 -1.38 -13.38 -14.54
N TYR A 252 -0.26 -12.67 -14.65
CA TYR A 252 0.27 -12.27 -15.94
C TYR A 252 1.78 -12.47 -16.00
N VAL A 253 2.24 -12.99 -17.13
CA VAL A 253 3.64 -13.27 -17.45
C VAL A 253 4.03 -12.46 -18.67
N ARG A 254 5.22 -11.87 -18.63
CA ARG A 254 5.88 -11.29 -19.79
C ARG A 254 7.20 -11.98 -20.03
N ASP A 255 7.35 -12.60 -21.20
CA ASP A 255 8.64 -13.03 -21.69
C ASP A 255 9.46 -11.80 -22.08
N LEU A 256 10.71 -11.70 -21.63
CA LEU A 256 11.57 -10.53 -21.86
C LEU A 256 12.58 -10.73 -23.00
N ASP A 257 12.78 -11.97 -23.46
CA ASP A 257 13.76 -12.29 -24.49
C ASP A 257 13.08 -12.31 -25.88
N GLU A 258 11.88 -12.86 -25.97
CA GLU A 258 11.02 -12.82 -27.18
C GLU A 258 9.97 -11.70 -27.12
N GLY A 259 9.68 -11.18 -25.92
CA GLY A 259 8.91 -9.96 -25.76
C GLY A 259 7.39 -10.11 -25.85
N PHE A 260 6.84 -11.33 -25.81
CA PHE A 260 5.39 -11.59 -25.74
C PHE A 260 4.88 -11.68 -24.28
N GLY A 261 3.57 -11.82 -24.08
CA GLY A 261 2.98 -12.06 -22.76
C GLY A 261 1.76 -12.95 -22.79
N TYR A 262 1.38 -13.48 -21.63
CA TYR A 262 0.23 -14.36 -21.46
C TYR A 262 -0.26 -14.38 -20.01
N GLY A 263 -1.50 -14.79 -19.76
CA GLY A 263 -2.04 -14.83 -18.40
C GLY A 263 -3.53 -15.10 -18.30
N VAL A 264 -4.06 -14.93 -17.09
CA VAL A 264 -5.46 -15.14 -16.71
C VAL A 264 -5.89 -14.00 -15.81
N ARG A 265 -7.02 -13.34 -16.11
CA ARG A 265 -7.48 -12.10 -15.45
C ARG A 265 -6.38 -11.02 -15.40
N ALA A 266 -5.64 -10.87 -16.50
CA ALA A 266 -4.46 -9.98 -16.59
C ALA A 266 -4.79 -8.50 -16.31
N ASP A 267 -6.02 -8.08 -16.63
CA ASP A 267 -6.53 -6.71 -16.51
C ASP A 267 -7.54 -6.54 -15.35
N GLU A 268 -7.77 -7.58 -14.54
CA GLU A 268 -8.65 -7.50 -13.37
C GLU A 268 -8.02 -6.60 -12.29
N THR A 269 -8.86 -5.80 -11.63
CA THR A 269 -8.42 -4.88 -10.58
C THR A 269 -8.39 -5.57 -9.22
N PHE A 270 -7.22 -5.54 -8.59
CA PHE A 270 -6.99 -6.02 -7.23
C PHE A 270 -6.53 -4.87 -6.33
N PHE A 271 -6.67 -5.03 -5.02
CA PHE A 271 -5.89 -4.23 -4.09
C PHE A 271 -4.41 -4.43 -4.35
N SER A 272 -3.64 -3.34 -4.38
CA SER A 272 -2.20 -3.41 -4.61
C SER A 272 -1.40 -3.79 -3.36
N ALA A 273 -2.04 -3.88 -2.19
CA ALA A 273 -1.37 -4.16 -0.92
C ALA A 273 -0.03 -3.41 -0.80
N SER A 274 1.06 -4.12 -0.50
CA SER A 274 2.41 -3.58 -0.49
C SER A 274 3.15 -3.58 -1.84
N ILE A 275 2.65 -4.26 -2.90
CA ILE A 275 3.32 -4.24 -4.21
C ILE A 275 3.26 -2.86 -4.90
N ILE A 276 2.40 -1.94 -4.42
CA ILE A 276 2.42 -0.51 -4.77
C ILE A 276 3.76 0.19 -4.46
N LYS A 277 4.63 -0.43 -3.65
CA LYS A 277 5.98 0.09 -3.35
C LYS A 277 6.90 0.03 -4.58
N VAL A 278 6.59 -0.76 -5.61
CA VAL A 278 7.35 -0.82 -6.89
C VAL A 278 7.39 0.55 -7.61
N PRO A 279 6.27 1.20 -7.99
CA PRO A 279 6.32 2.53 -8.59
C PRO A 279 6.87 3.61 -7.65
N VAL A 280 6.74 3.46 -6.32
CA VAL A 280 7.39 4.36 -5.34
C VAL A 280 8.92 4.25 -5.45
N MET A 281 9.46 3.03 -5.49
CA MET A 281 10.89 2.80 -5.71
C MET A 281 11.37 3.45 -7.01
N VAL A 282 10.68 3.23 -8.13
CA VAL A 282 11.04 3.85 -9.42
C VAL A 282 11.03 5.38 -9.33
N ALA A 283 10.04 5.98 -8.66
CA ALA A 283 9.98 7.42 -8.46
C ALA A 283 11.18 7.97 -7.68
N VAL A 284 11.64 7.27 -6.62
CA VAL A 284 12.82 7.68 -5.84
C VAL A 284 14.09 7.60 -6.67
N TYR A 285 14.33 6.51 -7.39
CA TYR A 285 15.52 6.38 -8.26
C TYR A 285 15.53 7.43 -9.37
N ARG A 286 14.38 7.72 -10.02
CA ARG A 286 14.25 8.81 -11.01
C ARG A 286 14.56 10.19 -10.42
N LYS A 287 14.23 10.42 -9.15
CA LYS A 287 14.57 11.64 -8.42
C LYS A 287 16.05 11.72 -8.08
N VAL A 288 16.69 10.60 -7.72
CA VAL A 288 18.14 10.53 -7.50
C VAL A 288 18.93 10.74 -8.80
N GLU A 289 18.50 10.14 -9.91
CA GLU A 289 19.10 10.34 -11.23
C GLU A 289 19.11 11.82 -11.66
N LYS A 290 17.99 12.52 -11.44
CA LYS A 290 17.87 13.95 -11.73
C LYS A 290 18.65 14.85 -10.78
N GLY A 291 19.17 14.32 -9.68
CA GLY A 291 19.83 15.08 -8.62
C GLY A 291 18.86 15.81 -7.67
N ASP A 292 17.54 15.60 -7.80
CA ASP A 292 16.51 16.13 -6.91
C ASP A 292 16.59 15.50 -5.50
N LEU A 293 17.08 14.26 -5.41
CA LEU A 293 17.35 13.53 -4.17
C LEU A 293 18.76 12.92 -4.19
N LYS A 294 19.25 12.49 -3.02
CA LYS A 294 20.47 11.68 -2.89
C LYS A 294 20.20 10.54 -1.92
N PHE A 295 20.75 9.35 -2.15
CA PHE A 295 20.59 8.23 -1.21
C PHE A 295 21.03 8.58 0.22
N SER A 296 22.12 9.34 0.36
CA SER A 296 22.64 9.81 1.65
C SER A 296 21.95 11.05 2.24
N GLN A 297 20.87 11.54 1.61
CA GLN A 297 20.11 12.67 2.14
C GLN A 297 19.30 12.21 3.35
N GLU A 298 19.47 12.88 4.49
CA GLU A 298 18.61 12.68 5.66
C GLU A 298 17.18 13.14 5.36
N VAL A 299 16.22 12.29 5.71
CA VAL A 299 14.79 12.56 5.74
C VAL A 299 14.35 12.48 7.20
N GLU A 300 13.81 13.59 7.71
CA GLU A 300 13.12 13.59 9.00
C GLU A 300 11.74 12.94 8.82
N LEU A 301 11.45 11.91 9.62
CA LEU A 301 10.17 11.25 9.68
C LEU A 301 9.18 12.14 10.43
N LYS A 302 8.04 12.43 9.80
CA LYS A 302 7.01 13.29 10.36
C LYS A 302 5.83 12.46 10.87
N LYS A 303 5.01 13.07 11.73
CA LYS A 303 3.72 12.49 12.16
C LYS A 303 2.81 12.14 10.97
N GLU A 304 2.89 12.89 9.87
CA GLU A 304 2.10 12.63 8.66
C GLU A 304 2.58 11.43 7.85
N ASP A 305 3.78 10.91 8.08
CA ASP A 305 4.28 9.70 7.41
C ASP A 305 3.87 8.42 8.15
N TRP A 306 3.37 8.57 9.38
CA TRP A 306 3.17 7.47 10.31
C TRP A 306 2.10 6.48 9.83
N ALA A 307 2.42 5.19 9.90
CA ALA A 307 1.53 4.10 9.57
C ALA A 307 1.97 2.85 10.34
N ALA A 308 1.00 2.04 10.75
CA ALA A 308 1.25 0.73 11.33
C ALA A 308 1.16 -0.37 10.27
N GLY A 309 1.19 -1.64 10.71
CA GLY A 309 1.12 -2.82 9.84
C GLY A 309 2.50 -3.41 9.65
N ALA A 310 3.30 -2.85 8.75
CA ALA A 310 4.61 -3.37 8.39
C ALA A 310 5.78 -2.40 8.67
N GLY A 311 6.95 -2.97 8.97
CA GLY A 311 8.21 -2.25 9.17
C GLY A 311 8.60 -1.97 10.62
N TRP A 312 9.88 -1.62 10.82
CA TRP A 312 10.44 -1.24 12.12
C TRP A 312 10.07 0.20 12.53
N LEU A 313 9.98 1.12 11.57
CA LEU A 313 9.85 2.55 11.86
C LEU A 313 8.51 2.93 12.53
N GLN A 314 7.51 2.03 12.51
CA GLN A 314 6.28 2.15 13.30
C GLN A 314 6.50 2.07 14.83
N TRP A 315 7.74 1.88 15.30
CA TRP A 315 8.12 1.94 16.72
C TRP A 315 9.02 3.14 17.07
N GLU A 316 9.41 3.93 16.07
CA GLU A 316 10.22 5.13 16.22
C GLU A 316 9.39 6.36 16.62
N LYS A 317 9.97 7.57 16.56
CA LYS A 317 9.26 8.82 16.86
C LYS A 317 9.35 9.78 15.68
N ALA A 318 8.33 10.61 15.50
CA ALA A 318 8.44 11.77 14.62
C ALA A 318 9.63 12.64 15.08
N GLY A 319 10.46 13.06 14.13
CA GLY A 319 11.77 13.67 14.37
C GLY A 319 12.95 12.69 14.25
N THR A 320 12.72 11.36 14.26
CA THR A 320 13.75 10.38 13.86
C THR A 320 14.15 10.63 12.42
N LYS A 321 15.45 10.55 12.12
CA LYS A 321 16.01 10.73 10.77
C LYS A 321 16.49 9.39 10.22
N GLN A 322 16.30 9.20 8.92
CA GLN A 322 16.83 8.08 8.14
C GLN A 322 17.35 8.61 6.80
N THR A 323 18.28 7.93 6.13
CA THR A 323 18.67 8.34 4.78
C THR A 323 17.66 7.83 3.74
N VAL A 324 17.57 8.47 2.57
CA VAL A 324 16.75 7.98 1.45
C VAL A 324 17.10 6.53 1.07
N GLY A 325 18.37 6.14 1.20
CA GLY A 325 18.82 4.75 0.99
C GLY A 325 18.29 3.79 2.05
N ASP A 326 18.35 4.16 3.33
CA ASP A 326 17.81 3.33 4.42
C ASP A 326 16.29 3.17 4.29
N LEU A 327 15.59 4.25 3.93
CA LEU A 327 14.15 4.20 3.70
C LEU A 327 13.78 3.30 2.51
N LEU A 328 14.55 3.33 1.42
CA LEU A 328 14.34 2.39 0.30
C LEU A 328 14.57 0.94 0.72
N LEU A 329 15.63 0.68 1.49
CA LEU A 329 15.93 -0.65 2.01
C LEU A 329 14.78 -1.17 2.88
N LEU A 330 14.32 -0.38 3.86
CA LEU A 330 13.23 -0.75 4.77
C LEU A 330 11.89 -0.90 4.03
N MET A 331 11.60 -0.02 3.06
CA MET A 331 10.40 -0.11 2.23
C MET A 331 10.35 -1.41 1.42
N MET A 332 11.46 -1.85 0.82
CA MET A 332 11.47 -3.06 -0.01
C MET A 332 11.57 -4.34 0.84
N THR A 333 12.50 -4.39 1.81
CA THR A 333 12.85 -5.65 2.54
C THR A 333 12.11 -5.90 3.84
N GLN A 334 11.39 -4.90 4.36
CA GLN A 334 10.52 -5.04 5.54
C GLN A 334 9.11 -4.50 5.28
N SER A 335 8.84 -4.16 4.02
CA SER A 335 7.58 -3.56 3.59
C SER A 335 7.21 -2.29 4.40
N ASP A 336 8.20 -1.53 4.90
CA ASP A 336 7.97 -0.52 5.94
C ASP A 336 7.05 0.63 5.50
N ASN A 337 5.90 0.76 6.17
CA ASN A 337 4.84 1.69 5.77
C ASN A 337 5.21 3.15 6.09
N VAL A 338 5.96 3.41 7.16
CA VAL A 338 6.44 4.76 7.50
C VAL A 338 7.52 5.20 6.49
N ALA A 339 8.43 4.31 6.13
CA ALA A 339 9.42 4.55 5.09
C ALA A 339 8.76 4.85 3.74
N THR A 340 7.74 4.06 3.38
CA THR A 340 6.96 4.26 2.15
C THR A 340 6.32 5.63 2.10
N ASN A 341 5.59 6.03 3.14
CA ASN A 341 4.91 7.33 3.18
C ASN A 341 5.90 8.49 3.17
N ALA A 342 7.02 8.38 3.88
CA ALA A 342 8.10 9.36 3.84
C ALA A 342 8.69 9.48 2.42
N LEU A 343 8.94 8.37 1.73
CA LEU A 343 9.44 8.39 0.34
C LEU A 343 8.41 8.96 -0.63
N VAL A 344 7.13 8.58 -0.53
CA VAL A 344 6.01 9.17 -1.30
C VAL A 344 5.98 10.69 -1.12
N ARG A 345 6.10 11.19 0.12
CA ARG A 345 6.22 12.62 0.41
C ARG A 345 7.44 13.25 -0.26
N MET A 346 8.60 12.61 -0.18
CA MET A 346 9.87 13.13 -0.73
C MET A 346 9.91 13.16 -2.27
N VAL A 347 9.23 12.26 -2.98
CA VAL A 347 9.19 12.27 -4.45
C VAL A 347 8.17 13.27 -5.03
N GLY A 348 7.24 13.78 -4.21
CA GLY A 348 6.25 14.77 -4.63
C GLY A 348 4.78 14.36 -4.45
N GLY A 349 4.50 13.41 -3.57
CA GLY A 349 3.15 12.92 -3.26
C GLY A 349 2.63 11.86 -4.24
N ARG A 350 1.43 11.34 -3.95
CA ARG A 350 0.81 10.22 -4.70
C ARG A 350 0.71 10.51 -6.19
N ASP A 351 0.35 11.73 -6.57
CA ASP A 351 0.16 12.10 -7.99
C ASP A 351 1.48 12.00 -8.79
N HIS A 352 2.64 12.17 -8.14
CA HIS A 352 3.93 11.94 -8.80
C HIS A 352 4.20 10.45 -9.01
N VAL A 353 3.85 9.60 -8.03
CA VAL A 353 3.97 8.13 -8.14
C VAL A 353 3.04 7.60 -9.23
N ASN A 354 1.79 8.08 -9.28
CA ASN A 354 0.81 7.69 -10.30
C ASN A 354 1.27 8.07 -11.71
N ARG A 355 1.80 9.29 -11.91
CA ARG A 355 2.44 9.68 -13.19
C ARG A 355 3.68 8.87 -13.52
N VAL A 356 4.40 8.34 -12.52
CA VAL A 356 5.52 7.40 -12.76
C VAL A 356 4.97 6.07 -13.27
N ALA A 357 3.98 5.47 -12.62
CA ALA A 357 3.32 4.23 -13.09
C ALA A 357 2.78 4.39 -14.52
N GLU A 358 1.99 5.44 -14.78
CA GLU A 358 1.42 5.75 -16.10
C GLU A 358 2.51 5.83 -17.18
N SER A 359 3.62 6.52 -16.88
CA SER A 359 4.76 6.66 -17.82
C SER A 359 5.54 5.37 -18.08
N LEU A 360 5.36 4.33 -17.27
CA LEU A 360 5.91 2.99 -17.50
C LEU A 360 4.97 2.13 -18.37
N GLY A 361 3.71 2.57 -18.53
CA GLY A 361 2.64 1.85 -19.21
C GLY A 361 1.55 1.31 -18.28
N ALA A 362 1.72 1.45 -16.95
CA ALA A 362 0.77 0.99 -15.95
C ALA A 362 -0.28 2.08 -15.63
N LYS A 363 -1.47 1.94 -16.21
CA LYS A 363 -2.53 2.98 -16.18
C LYS A 363 -3.59 2.74 -15.13
N ASP A 364 -3.75 1.49 -14.72
CA ASP A 364 -4.76 1.02 -13.77
C ASP A 364 -4.16 0.82 -12.36
N THR A 365 -2.83 0.86 -12.22
CA THR A 365 -2.13 1.12 -10.96
C THR A 365 -2.45 2.53 -10.43
N LEU A 366 -3.04 2.60 -9.23
CA LEU A 366 -3.29 3.85 -8.53
C LEU A 366 -2.87 3.78 -7.06
N LEU A 367 -1.95 4.64 -6.66
CA LEU A 367 -1.75 5.04 -5.26
C LEU A 367 -2.82 6.09 -4.93
N TYR A 368 -3.96 5.63 -4.41
CA TYR A 368 -5.11 6.45 -4.00
C TYR A 368 -4.85 7.18 -2.69
N GLN A 369 -4.27 6.49 -1.70
CA GLN A 369 -3.99 7.01 -0.36
C GLN A 369 -2.62 6.56 0.16
N LYS A 370 -2.20 7.15 1.29
CA LYS A 370 -0.98 6.72 2.00
C LYS A 370 -1.10 5.24 2.39
N VAL A 371 0.01 4.52 2.38
CA VAL A 371 0.05 3.13 2.81
C VAL A 371 -0.11 3.10 4.33
N SER A 372 -1.05 2.31 4.84
CA SER A 372 -1.47 2.28 6.25
C SER A 372 -1.46 0.86 6.80
N SER A 373 -2.03 0.69 8.01
CA SER A 373 -2.68 -0.56 8.40
C SER A 373 -3.57 -1.08 7.26
N GLU A 374 -3.53 -2.38 7.03
CA GLU A 374 -4.06 -3.06 5.85
C GLU A 374 -5.58 -3.29 5.95
N ARG A 375 -6.37 -2.25 5.63
CA ARG A 375 -7.85 -2.32 5.68
C ARG A 375 -8.55 -1.47 4.62
N GLY A 376 -8.52 -1.94 3.37
CA GLY A 376 -9.50 -1.55 2.35
C GLY A 376 -10.61 -2.59 2.26
N ALA A 377 -11.87 -2.17 2.12
CA ALA A 377 -12.99 -3.07 1.80
C ALA A 377 -13.24 -3.13 0.29
N VAL A 378 -13.12 -1.98 -0.38
CA VAL A 378 -13.45 -1.80 -1.80
C VAL A 378 -12.19 -1.35 -2.56
N PRO A 379 -11.61 -2.15 -3.48
CA PRO A 379 -10.35 -1.83 -4.19
C PRO A 379 -10.33 -0.45 -4.86
N ARG A 380 -11.46 -0.03 -5.42
CA ARG A 380 -11.61 1.27 -6.07
C ARG A 380 -11.54 2.49 -5.12
N LEU A 381 -11.75 2.28 -3.82
CA LEU A 381 -11.63 3.26 -2.74
C LEU A 381 -10.28 3.17 -2.00
N ASP A 382 -9.31 2.42 -2.55
CA ASP A 382 -7.99 2.23 -1.98
C ASP A 382 -6.91 2.11 -3.08
N ASN A 383 -5.69 1.78 -2.66
CA ASN A 383 -4.55 1.49 -3.51
C ASN A 383 -4.76 0.20 -4.30
N ARG A 384 -4.63 0.28 -5.63
CA ARG A 384 -5.02 -0.79 -6.56
C ARG A 384 -4.07 -0.94 -7.75
N THR A 385 -4.16 -2.08 -8.43
CA THR A 385 -3.42 -2.40 -9.66
C THR A 385 -4.02 -3.60 -10.39
N THR A 386 -3.55 -3.89 -11.60
CA THR A 386 -3.74 -5.15 -12.32
C THR A 386 -2.44 -5.99 -12.34
N PRO A 387 -2.52 -7.31 -12.60
CA PRO A 387 -1.34 -8.13 -12.89
C PRO A 387 -0.51 -7.62 -14.09
N ARG A 388 -1.17 -7.22 -15.18
CA ARG A 388 -0.51 -6.70 -16.39
C ARG A 388 0.32 -5.45 -16.10
N ASP A 389 -0.21 -4.53 -15.31
CA ASP A 389 0.47 -3.27 -14.97
C ASP A 389 1.75 -3.51 -14.17
N MET A 390 1.70 -4.41 -13.17
CA MET A 390 2.85 -4.75 -12.35
C MET A 390 3.94 -5.43 -13.18
N ALA A 391 3.59 -6.44 -13.99
CA ALA A 391 4.52 -7.05 -14.93
C ALA A 391 5.09 -6.04 -15.95
N THR A 392 4.28 -5.09 -16.42
CA THR A 392 4.73 -4.03 -17.34
C THR A 392 5.76 -3.10 -16.68
N MET A 393 5.53 -2.70 -15.43
CA MET A 393 6.52 -1.91 -14.66
C MET A 393 7.81 -2.70 -14.43
N LEU A 394 7.70 -3.97 -14.04
CA LEU A 394 8.85 -4.87 -13.86
C LEU A 394 9.62 -5.10 -15.17
N GLN A 395 8.93 -5.22 -16.31
CA GLN A 395 9.58 -5.26 -17.63
C GLN A 395 10.41 -4.01 -17.83
N LYS A 396 9.88 -2.81 -17.55
CA LYS A 396 10.67 -1.57 -17.70
C LYS A 396 11.89 -1.56 -16.78
N ILE A 397 11.80 -2.16 -15.59
CA ILE A 397 12.95 -2.30 -14.68
C ILE A 397 13.99 -3.23 -15.29
N ALA A 398 13.62 -4.46 -15.65
CA ALA A 398 14.52 -5.44 -16.28
C ALA A 398 15.17 -4.93 -17.59
N ASP A 399 14.40 -4.19 -18.39
CA ASP A 399 14.84 -3.57 -19.64
C ASP A 399 15.85 -2.41 -19.47
N GLY A 400 16.09 -1.92 -18.24
CA GLY A 400 16.86 -0.69 -18.01
C GLY A 400 16.16 0.59 -18.48
N LYS A 401 14.81 0.58 -18.58
CA LYS A 401 13.96 1.65 -19.13
C LYS A 401 13.08 2.35 -18.07
N ALA A 402 12.97 1.80 -16.87
CA ALA A 402 12.17 2.41 -15.79
C ALA A 402 12.86 3.66 -15.23
N ALA A 403 14.18 3.66 -15.15
CA ALA A 403 15.06 4.80 -14.95
C ALA A 403 16.25 4.63 -15.92
N ASN A 404 17.41 5.23 -15.65
CA ASN A 404 18.65 4.78 -16.28
C ASN A 404 19.01 3.33 -15.90
N GLU A 405 19.70 2.63 -16.81
CA GLU A 405 20.15 1.23 -16.69
C GLU A 405 20.80 0.90 -15.33
N LYS A 406 21.70 1.75 -14.83
CA LYS A 406 22.38 1.54 -13.55
C LYS A 406 21.42 1.63 -12.36
N SER A 407 20.46 2.54 -12.40
CA SER A 407 19.42 2.62 -11.37
C SER A 407 18.45 1.45 -11.43
N CYS A 408 18.14 0.94 -12.62
CA CYS A 408 17.37 -0.30 -12.78
C CYS A 408 18.11 -1.53 -12.21
N GLY A 409 19.41 -1.68 -12.48
CA GLY A 409 20.23 -2.72 -11.84
C GLY A 409 20.16 -2.66 -10.30
N TYR A 410 20.28 -1.46 -9.72
CA TYR A 410 20.12 -1.28 -8.28
C TYR A 410 18.70 -1.54 -7.74
N MET A 411 17.65 -1.44 -8.55
CA MET A 411 16.30 -1.87 -8.15
C MET A 411 16.24 -3.40 -8.06
N ILE A 412 16.80 -4.09 -9.06
CA ILE A 412 16.85 -5.55 -9.13
C ILE A 412 17.67 -6.11 -7.95
N ASP A 413 18.88 -5.57 -7.71
CA ASP A 413 19.71 -5.89 -6.53
C ASP A 413 18.95 -5.72 -5.20
N LEU A 414 18.16 -4.64 -5.08
CA LEU A 414 17.39 -4.36 -3.88
C LEU A 414 16.20 -5.32 -3.71
N MET A 415 15.54 -5.70 -4.80
CA MET A 415 14.44 -6.68 -4.79
C MET A 415 14.94 -8.08 -4.41
N HIS A 416 16.11 -8.52 -4.90
CA HIS A 416 16.78 -9.75 -4.42
C HIS A 416 17.18 -9.72 -2.92
N THR A 417 17.07 -8.58 -2.24
CA THR A 417 17.40 -8.45 -0.81
C THR A 417 16.17 -8.72 0.09
N ASP A 418 14.97 -8.94 -0.47
CA ASP A 418 13.74 -9.18 0.30
C ASP A 418 13.69 -10.62 0.88
N GLU A 419 14.43 -10.88 1.96
CA GLU A 419 14.48 -12.21 2.61
C GLU A 419 13.18 -12.60 3.36
N LEU A 420 12.15 -11.73 3.40
CA LEU A 420 10.88 -12.01 4.11
C LEU A 420 9.84 -12.71 3.24
N ASP A 421 9.81 -12.40 1.96
CA ASP A 421 8.67 -12.63 1.07
C ASP A 421 9.01 -13.66 -0.02
N TRP A 422 8.93 -14.95 0.33
CA TRP A 422 9.49 -16.08 -0.43
C TRP A 422 8.48 -16.88 -1.29
N TRP A 423 7.33 -16.29 -1.65
CA TRP A 423 6.23 -17.05 -2.26
C TRP A 423 6.48 -17.40 -3.73
N LEU A 424 6.95 -16.45 -4.56
CA LEU A 424 7.42 -16.78 -5.92
C LEU A 424 8.55 -17.82 -5.89
N ASP A 425 9.57 -17.61 -5.04
CA ASP A 425 10.72 -18.50 -4.86
C ASP A 425 10.35 -19.94 -4.49
N ALA A 426 9.24 -20.17 -3.79
CA ALA A 426 8.78 -21.52 -3.45
C ALA A 426 8.43 -22.36 -4.69
N GLY A 427 7.98 -21.69 -5.76
CA GLY A 427 7.70 -22.32 -7.06
C GLY A 427 8.95 -22.63 -7.88
N LEU A 428 10.07 -21.95 -7.60
CA LEU A 428 11.32 -22.03 -8.37
C LEU A 428 12.25 -23.18 -7.88
N PRO A 429 13.27 -23.57 -8.67
CA PRO A 429 14.34 -24.47 -8.21
C PRO A 429 15.17 -23.89 -7.05
N ASP A 430 15.85 -24.74 -6.27
CA ASP A 430 16.64 -24.31 -5.08
C ASP A 430 17.85 -23.38 -5.45
N GLU A 431 18.19 -23.28 -6.73
CA GLU A 431 19.25 -22.45 -7.33
C GLU A 431 18.77 -21.18 -8.07
N VAL A 432 17.46 -20.90 -8.08
CA VAL A 432 16.86 -19.72 -8.73
C VAL A 432 16.07 -18.91 -7.70
N ASP A 433 16.27 -17.60 -7.69
CA ASP A 433 15.50 -16.64 -6.90
C ASP A 433 14.96 -15.51 -7.79
N ALA A 434 13.79 -14.98 -7.41
CA ALA A 434 13.18 -13.84 -8.08
C ALA A 434 13.65 -12.52 -7.45
N ALA A 435 13.89 -11.51 -8.28
CA ALA A 435 13.87 -10.13 -7.83
C ALA A 435 12.41 -9.71 -7.64
N ASN A 436 11.86 -9.92 -6.44
CA ASN A 436 10.43 -9.76 -6.17
C ASN A 436 10.07 -8.68 -5.14
N LYS A 437 8.77 -8.47 -4.97
CA LYS A 437 8.14 -7.80 -3.84
C LYS A 437 6.78 -8.45 -3.64
N ALA A 438 6.55 -9.09 -2.49
CA ALA A 438 5.20 -9.48 -2.12
C ALA A 438 4.39 -8.36 -1.47
N GLY A 439 3.08 -8.57 -1.43
CA GLY A 439 2.11 -7.78 -0.72
C GLY A 439 1.05 -8.66 -0.10
N TRP A 440 0.73 -8.33 1.15
CA TRP A 440 -0.37 -8.91 1.90
C TRP A 440 -1.29 -7.76 2.36
N LEU A 441 -2.56 -8.11 2.48
CA LEU A 441 -3.67 -7.35 3.03
C LEU A 441 -4.74 -8.43 3.24
N TYR A 442 -5.48 -8.46 4.34
CA TYR A 442 -6.45 -9.54 4.63
C TYR A 442 -7.16 -10.17 3.40
N GLN A 443 -6.99 -11.47 3.18
CA GLN A 443 -7.54 -12.24 2.04
C GLN A 443 -7.09 -11.80 0.62
N VAL A 444 -6.17 -10.84 0.56
CA VAL A 444 -5.47 -10.35 -0.64
C VAL A 444 -4.01 -10.77 -0.53
N TYR A 445 -3.57 -11.57 -1.48
CA TYR A 445 -2.17 -12.00 -1.57
C TYR A 445 -1.63 -11.61 -2.93
N GLY A 446 -0.42 -11.08 -2.98
CA GLY A 446 0.23 -10.81 -4.25
C GLY A 446 1.74 -10.94 -4.14
N ASP A 447 2.35 -11.41 -5.21
CA ASP A 447 3.80 -11.41 -5.35
C ASP A 447 4.15 -11.16 -6.82
N VAL A 448 5.08 -10.23 -7.03
CA VAL A 448 5.44 -9.74 -8.36
C VAL A 448 6.95 -9.65 -8.46
N GLY A 449 7.53 -10.18 -9.54
CA GLY A 449 8.98 -10.25 -9.66
C GLY A 449 9.51 -10.46 -11.06
N ILE A 450 10.82 -10.28 -11.18
CA ILE A 450 11.64 -10.56 -12.35
C ILE A 450 12.43 -11.83 -12.05
N VAL A 451 12.41 -12.81 -12.96
CA VAL A 451 13.21 -14.04 -12.87
C VAL A 451 14.18 -14.05 -14.04
N GLU A 452 15.48 -14.18 -13.75
CA GLU A 452 16.55 -14.26 -14.74
C GLU A 452 17.43 -15.49 -14.44
N HIS A 453 17.42 -16.51 -15.30
CA HIS A 453 18.24 -17.71 -15.10
C HIS A 453 18.59 -18.41 -16.42
N ASP A 454 19.83 -18.88 -16.57
CA ASP A 454 20.33 -19.61 -17.75
C ASP A 454 19.96 -19.02 -19.12
N GLY A 455 19.90 -17.68 -19.20
CA GLY A 455 19.57 -16.95 -20.43
C GLY A 455 18.07 -16.86 -20.74
N ARG A 456 17.20 -17.21 -19.78
CA ARG A 456 15.75 -17.02 -19.81
C ARG A 456 15.37 -15.92 -18.83
N ARG A 457 14.60 -14.94 -19.29
CA ARG A 457 14.18 -13.79 -18.49
C ARG A 457 12.69 -13.53 -18.67
N TYR A 458 11.97 -13.45 -17.56
CA TYR A 458 10.55 -13.14 -17.56
C TYR A 458 10.14 -12.32 -16.34
N THR A 459 9.02 -11.61 -16.44
CA THR A 459 8.34 -11.04 -15.28
C THR A 459 7.07 -11.81 -15.01
N VAL A 460 6.75 -12.03 -13.74
CA VAL A 460 5.49 -12.62 -13.30
C VAL A 460 4.85 -11.72 -12.25
N ALA A 461 3.54 -11.55 -12.36
CA ALA A 461 2.72 -10.90 -11.33
C ALA A 461 1.53 -11.81 -11.02
N ILE A 462 1.42 -12.27 -9.77
CA ILE A 462 0.31 -13.07 -9.27
C ILE A 462 -0.38 -12.26 -8.17
N LEU A 463 -1.69 -12.09 -8.28
CA LEU A 463 -2.51 -11.34 -7.34
C LEU A 463 -3.80 -12.11 -7.01
N SER A 464 -4.33 -11.95 -5.80
CA SER A 464 -5.64 -12.46 -5.41
C SER A 464 -6.43 -11.48 -4.52
N LYS A 465 -7.75 -11.65 -4.47
CA LYS A 465 -8.69 -10.97 -3.56
C LYS A 465 -9.82 -11.93 -3.16
N HIS A 466 -10.47 -11.67 -2.03
CA HIS A 466 -11.53 -12.52 -1.45
C HIS A 466 -11.10 -13.98 -1.23
N GLY A 467 -9.81 -14.20 -0.96
CA GLY A 467 -9.27 -15.52 -0.64
C GLY A 467 -9.60 -16.00 0.78
N SER A 468 -9.03 -17.13 1.19
CA SER A 468 -9.02 -17.52 2.61
C SER A 468 -8.21 -16.55 3.47
N ALA A 469 -8.57 -16.42 4.75
CA ALA A 469 -7.84 -15.60 5.72
C ALA A 469 -6.51 -16.25 6.17
N THR A 470 -6.24 -17.49 5.75
CA THR A 470 -5.00 -18.20 6.04
C THR A 470 -3.92 -17.79 5.04
N VAL A 471 -2.79 -17.29 5.54
CA VAL A 471 -1.65 -16.88 4.70
C VAL A 471 -1.10 -18.07 3.89
N ASP A 472 -1.15 -19.28 4.45
CA ASP A 472 -0.68 -20.50 3.80
C ASP A 472 -1.43 -20.81 2.49
N GLU A 473 -2.73 -20.51 2.38
CA GLU A 473 -3.51 -20.78 1.14
C GLU A 473 -3.17 -19.78 0.02
N GLY A 474 -2.94 -18.51 0.36
CA GLY A 474 -2.40 -17.51 -0.57
C GLY A 474 -0.97 -17.84 -1.03
N ALA A 475 -0.12 -18.27 -0.09
CA ALA A 475 1.25 -18.69 -0.39
C ALA A 475 1.29 -19.91 -1.34
N VAL A 476 0.43 -20.92 -1.12
CA VAL A 476 0.33 -22.11 -1.99
C VAL A 476 -0.18 -21.75 -3.38
N LEU A 477 -1.15 -20.83 -3.52
CA LEU A 477 -1.58 -20.32 -4.83
C LEU A 477 -0.40 -19.72 -5.61
N ILE A 478 0.40 -18.85 -4.96
CA ILE A 478 1.53 -18.17 -5.59
C ILE A 478 2.64 -19.17 -5.92
N GLU A 479 2.93 -20.13 -5.03
CA GLU A 479 3.89 -21.22 -5.26
C GLU A 479 3.51 -22.05 -6.51
N ASP A 480 2.25 -22.50 -6.60
CA ASP A 480 1.77 -23.35 -7.69
C ASP A 480 1.78 -22.62 -9.04
N LEU A 481 1.35 -21.37 -9.07
CA LEU A 481 1.35 -20.55 -10.29
C LEU A 481 2.80 -20.19 -10.70
N SER A 482 3.67 -19.81 -9.76
CA SER A 482 5.10 -19.58 -10.02
C SER A 482 5.76 -20.82 -10.62
N ARG A 483 5.54 -22.00 -10.02
CA ARG A 483 6.02 -23.29 -10.51
C ARG A 483 5.55 -23.58 -11.94
N THR A 484 4.26 -23.37 -12.19
CA THR A 484 3.63 -23.57 -13.51
C THR A 484 4.26 -22.68 -14.59
N VAL A 485 4.50 -21.40 -14.26
CA VAL A 485 5.18 -20.45 -15.16
C VAL A 485 6.63 -20.89 -15.40
N TRP A 486 7.40 -21.16 -14.34
CA TRP A 486 8.79 -21.60 -14.44
C TRP A 486 8.95 -22.85 -15.30
N GLU A 487 8.12 -23.88 -15.07
CA GLU A 487 8.15 -25.13 -15.84
C GLU A 487 7.84 -24.87 -17.32
N SER A 488 6.89 -24.00 -17.63
CA SER A 488 6.59 -23.62 -19.02
C SER A 488 7.74 -22.87 -19.69
N GLN A 489 8.37 -21.91 -19.01
CA GLN A 489 9.52 -21.16 -19.52
C GLN A 489 10.80 -22.02 -19.57
N SER A 490 10.79 -23.18 -18.89
CA SER A 490 11.91 -24.11 -18.82
C SER A 490 11.90 -25.23 -19.85
N GLY A 491 10.77 -25.44 -20.55
CA GLY A 491 10.55 -26.48 -21.57
C GLY A 491 11.48 -26.41 -22.77
#